data_AF-A0A3L6JM54-F1
#
_entry.id   AF-A0A3L6JM54-F1
#
_cell.length_a   1.000
_cell.length_b   1.000
_cell.length_c   1.000
_cell.angle_alpha   90.00
_cell.angle_beta   90.00
_cell.angle_gamma   90.00
#
_symmetry.space_group_name_H-M   'P 1'
#
loop_
_entity.id
_entity.type
_entity.pdbx_description
1 polymer ?
#
loop_
_entity_poly.entity_id
_entity_poly.type
_entity_poly.pdbx_seq_one_letter_code
_entity_poly.pdbx_strand_id
1 'polypeptide(L)'
;MKVEIDVSELEWGHWYKDEKCKAMERVLQSDPRYAECEVRRARWEKEGIDDPFYVLDKDEREIIMLKKWEVYALGDSDFISYVNLQTKRNRLSDRTTAAVYVLFLLPVGFALSCAIAAAVVQYLGEYESFSILMGLVVLSSALLLFAGPLAYLLHRYTESRMRNMDLEAAGKDTSFVDSLRRVAEAAEADKYKRKELVKRVKQLEDALAGINS
;
A
#
# COMPACT_ATOMS: atom_id res chain seq x y z
N MET A 1 23.71 -28.49 4.03
CA MET A 1 24.64 -27.43 4.49
C MET A 1 23.80 -26.19 4.75
N LYS A 2 23.57 -25.82 6.02
CA LYS A 2 22.91 -24.55 6.37
C LYS A 2 23.97 -23.46 6.24
N VAL A 3 23.78 -22.52 5.32
CA VAL A 3 24.60 -21.30 5.29
C VAL A 3 23.87 -20.31 6.18
N GLU A 4 24.30 -20.20 7.43
CA GLU A 4 23.89 -19.10 8.29
C GLU A 4 24.56 -17.84 7.73
N ILE A 5 23.75 -16.95 7.18
CA ILE A 5 24.23 -15.63 6.74
C ILE A 5 24.43 -14.82 8.01
N ASP A 6 25.67 -14.37 8.24
CA ASP A 6 25.93 -13.39 9.29
C ASP A 6 25.33 -12.05 8.86
N VAL A 7 24.14 -11.77 9.37
CA VAL A 7 23.40 -10.55 9.04
C VAL A 7 24.15 -9.32 9.55
N SER A 8 25.06 -9.45 10.52
CA SER A 8 25.81 -8.32 11.11
C SER A 8 26.91 -7.77 10.22
N GLU A 9 27.40 -8.56 9.24
CA GLU A 9 28.43 -8.15 8.28
C GLU A 9 27.88 -7.49 7.00
N LEU A 10 26.57 -7.57 6.75
CA LEU A 10 25.95 -7.02 5.54
C LEU A 10 25.83 -5.49 5.59
N GLU A 11 26.23 -4.73 4.59
CA GLU A 11 25.98 -3.29 4.67
C GLU A 11 24.48 -2.97 4.57
N TRP A 12 24.09 -1.79 5.06
CA TRP A 12 22.71 -1.32 4.95
C TRP A 12 22.23 -1.30 3.49
N GLY A 13 20.97 -1.70 3.28
CA GLY A 13 20.36 -1.74 1.94
C GLY A 13 20.78 -2.93 1.07
N HIS A 14 21.63 -3.83 1.57
CA HIS A 14 21.97 -5.04 0.84
C HIS A 14 20.90 -6.11 0.94
N TRP A 15 20.80 -6.86 -0.15
CA TRP A 15 19.89 -7.99 -0.28
C TRP A 15 20.56 -9.28 0.21
N TYR A 16 19.83 -10.10 0.95
CA TYR A 16 20.29 -11.41 1.39
C TYR A 16 19.17 -12.45 1.38
N LYS A 17 19.56 -13.73 1.45
CA LYS A 17 18.64 -14.86 1.31
C LYS A 17 18.92 -15.95 2.35
N ASP A 18 18.12 -15.96 3.41
CA ASP A 18 18.23 -16.95 4.48
C ASP A 18 17.37 -18.21 4.21
N GLU A 19 17.36 -19.15 5.17
CA GLU A 19 16.56 -20.37 5.07
C GLU A 19 15.05 -20.09 5.07
N LYS A 20 14.59 -18.99 5.71
CA LYS A 20 13.17 -18.62 5.71
C LYS A 20 12.76 -18.12 4.33
N CYS A 21 13.60 -17.34 3.65
CA CYS A 21 13.40 -16.97 2.24
C CYS A 21 13.24 -18.20 1.35
N LYS A 22 14.16 -19.17 1.45
CA LYS A 22 14.09 -20.42 0.66
C LYS A 22 12.82 -21.22 0.98
N ALA A 23 12.40 -21.27 2.24
CA ALA A 23 11.16 -21.95 2.62
C ALA A 23 9.94 -21.26 1.99
N MET A 24 9.86 -19.93 2.05
CA MET A 24 8.78 -19.15 1.44
C MET A 24 8.72 -19.31 -0.07
N GLU A 25 9.88 -19.33 -0.75
CA GLU A 25 9.94 -19.61 -2.19
C GLU A 25 9.34 -20.96 -2.53
N ARG A 26 9.69 -22.03 -1.80
CA ARG A 26 9.11 -23.37 -2.05
C ARG A 26 7.60 -23.37 -1.89
N VAL A 27 7.09 -22.66 -0.89
CA VAL A 27 5.64 -22.50 -0.68
C VAL A 27 5.03 -21.74 -1.86
N LEU A 28 5.58 -20.60 -2.26
CA LEU A 28 5.08 -19.80 -3.38
C LEU A 28 5.11 -20.58 -4.70
N GLN A 29 6.18 -21.31 -4.96
CA GLN A 29 6.37 -22.11 -6.18
C GLN A 29 5.36 -23.26 -6.32
N SER A 30 4.66 -23.63 -5.24
CA SER A 30 3.54 -24.58 -5.32
C SER A 30 2.32 -24.02 -6.07
N ASP A 31 2.24 -22.68 -6.21
CA ASP A 31 1.19 -22.01 -6.96
C ASP A 31 1.72 -21.53 -8.33
N PRO A 32 1.04 -21.87 -9.45
CA PRO A 32 1.47 -21.45 -10.79
C PRO A 32 1.64 -19.93 -10.97
N ARG A 33 0.95 -19.12 -10.18
CA ARG A 33 1.06 -17.64 -10.24
C ARG A 33 2.40 -17.12 -9.75
N TYR A 34 3.10 -17.90 -8.92
CA TYR A 34 4.36 -17.53 -8.28
C TYR A 34 5.49 -18.51 -8.58
N ALA A 35 5.34 -19.35 -9.61
CA ALA A 35 6.28 -20.41 -9.97
C ALA A 35 7.71 -19.90 -10.25
N GLU A 36 7.84 -18.67 -10.76
CA GLU A 36 9.12 -18.03 -11.07
C GLU A 36 9.49 -16.92 -10.08
N CYS A 37 8.85 -16.88 -8.91
CA CYS A 37 9.13 -15.85 -7.91
C CYS A 37 10.36 -16.17 -7.06
N GLU A 38 11.09 -15.12 -6.69
CA GLU A 38 12.20 -15.16 -5.74
C GLU A 38 11.81 -14.38 -4.47
N VAL A 39 12.29 -14.83 -3.30
CA VAL A 39 12.14 -14.13 -2.04
C VAL A 39 13.50 -13.68 -1.53
N ARG A 40 13.67 -12.38 -1.33
CA ARG A 40 14.88 -11.78 -0.78
C ARG A 40 14.54 -10.94 0.45
N ARG A 41 15.49 -10.77 1.36
CA ARG A 41 15.40 -9.81 2.47
C ARG A 41 16.32 -8.64 2.19
N ALA A 42 15.90 -7.45 2.58
CA ALA A 42 16.79 -6.28 2.57
C ALA A 42 17.20 -5.97 4.01
N ARG A 43 18.50 -5.74 4.27
CA ARG A 43 18.95 -5.28 5.59
C ARG A 43 18.52 -3.83 5.82
N TRP A 44 17.65 -3.61 6.80
CA TRP A 44 17.12 -2.30 7.18
C TRP A 44 17.35 -2.06 8.68
N GLU A 45 18.18 -1.07 9.04
CA GLU A 45 18.42 -0.66 10.43
C GLU A 45 17.61 0.59 10.83
N LYS A 46 16.39 0.73 10.31
CA LYS A 46 15.52 1.85 10.67
C LYS A 46 14.50 1.39 11.71
N GLU A 47 14.40 2.13 12.83
CA GLU A 47 13.45 1.87 13.91
C GLU A 47 12.08 1.44 13.38
N GLY A 48 11.71 0.17 13.64
CA GLY A 48 10.40 -0.40 13.33
C GLY A 48 10.25 -1.10 11.97
N ILE A 49 11.30 -1.22 11.15
CA ILE A 49 11.31 -2.08 9.95
C ILE A 49 12.50 -3.03 10.06
N ASP A 50 12.32 -4.13 10.79
CA ASP A 50 13.30 -5.21 10.86
C ASP A 50 13.27 -6.01 9.57
N ASP A 51 14.27 -5.81 8.71
CA ASP A 51 14.66 -6.67 7.59
C ASP A 51 13.49 -7.34 6.83
N PRO A 52 12.73 -6.56 6.04
CA PRO A 52 11.51 -7.02 5.40
C PRO A 52 11.80 -8.02 4.28
N PHE A 53 10.80 -8.85 4.00
CA PHE A 53 10.81 -9.84 2.92
C PHE A 53 10.19 -9.23 1.67
N TYR A 54 10.85 -9.41 0.54
CA TYR A 54 10.37 -8.98 -0.77
C TYR A 54 10.14 -10.20 -1.63
N VAL A 55 8.94 -10.30 -2.18
CA VAL A 55 8.61 -11.27 -3.23
C VAL A 55 8.82 -10.57 -4.56
N LEU A 56 9.75 -11.08 -5.35
CA LEU A 56 10.16 -10.55 -6.65
C LEU A 56 9.64 -11.45 -7.77
N ASP A 57 9.24 -10.85 -8.89
CA ASP A 57 8.95 -11.58 -10.12
C ASP A 57 10.24 -11.98 -10.85
N LYS A 58 10.08 -12.70 -11.97
CA LYS A 58 11.17 -13.14 -12.84
C LYS A 58 12.04 -12.00 -13.41
N ASP A 59 11.51 -10.79 -13.45
CA ASP A 59 12.17 -9.59 -13.95
C ASP A 59 12.76 -8.75 -12.80
N GLU A 60 12.89 -9.37 -11.60
CA GLU A 60 13.33 -8.75 -10.35
C GLU A 60 12.45 -7.59 -9.86
N ARG A 61 11.20 -7.50 -10.33
CA ARG A 61 10.26 -6.45 -9.89
C ARG A 61 9.54 -6.88 -8.63
N GLU A 62 9.44 -5.95 -7.68
CA GLU A 62 8.71 -6.17 -6.44
C GLU A 62 7.22 -6.44 -6.71
N ILE A 63 6.76 -7.62 -6.30
CA ILE A 63 5.34 -7.98 -6.25
C ILE A 63 4.73 -7.47 -4.94
N ILE A 64 5.42 -7.70 -3.84
CA ILE A 64 5.03 -7.27 -2.49
C ILE A 64 6.21 -7.29 -1.52
N MET A 65 6.30 -6.25 -0.69
CA MET A 65 7.08 -6.25 0.54
C MET A 65 6.19 -6.65 1.74
N LEU A 66 6.69 -7.58 2.54
CA LEU A 66 6.09 -8.07 3.77
C LEU A 66 7.02 -7.78 4.94
N LYS A 67 6.47 -7.27 6.03
CA LYS A 67 7.24 -7.08 7.27
C LYS A 67 7.57 -8.43 7.89
N LYS A 68 8.68 -8.50 8.61
CA LYS A 68 9.13 -9.71 9.32
C LYS A 68 7.99 -10.30 10.17
N TRP A 69 7.38 -9.51 11.05
CA TRP A 69 6.30 -10.01 11.91
C TRP A 69 5.06 -10.53 11.15
N GLU A 70 4.77 -10.04 9.94
CA GLU A 70 3.68 -10.58 9.11
C GLU A 70 4.02 -12.01 8.67
N VAL A 71 5.24 -12.22 8.19
CA VAL A 71 5.73 -13.52 7.71
C VAL A 71 5.82 -14.53 8.85
N TYR A 72 6.29 -14.12 10.03
CA TYR A 72 6.45 -15.03 11.18
C TYR A 72 5.12 -15.39 11.86
N ALA A 73 4.09 -14.56 11.71
CA ALA A 73 2.75 -14.87 12.21
C ALA A 73 1.95 -15.83 11.31
N LEU A 74 2.36 -15.99 10.04
CA LEU A 74 1.68 -16.82 9.06
C LEU A 74 2.24 -18.25 9.02
N GLY A 75 1.33 -19.22 8.87
CA GLY A 75 1.69 -20.59 8.52
C GLY A 75 1.90 -20.75 7.01
N ASP A 76 2.61 -21.80 6.61
CA ASP A 76 2.92 -22.07 5.20
C ASP A 76 1.65 -22.25 4.34
N SER A 77 0.60 -22.86 4.90
CA SER A 77 -0.69 -23.06 4.21
C SER A 77 -1.42 -21.76 3.90
N ASP A 78 -1.26 -20.75 4.75
CA ASP A 78 -2.02 -19.49 4.67
C ASP A 78 -1.23 -18.40 3.92
N PHE A 79 0.07 -18.65 3.71
CA PHE A 79 1.00 -17.68 3.15
C PHE A 79 0.61 -17.25 1.73
N ILE A 80 0.24 -18.19 0.86
CA ILE A 80 -0.14 -17.90 -0.54
C ILE A 80 -1.44 -17.07 -0.59
N SER A 81 -2.45 -17.47 0.18
CA SER A 81 -3.72 -16.74 0.29
C SER A 81 -3.50 -15.31 0.76
N TYR A 82 -2.66 -15.14 1.79
CA TYR A 82 -2.30 -13.84 2.33
C TYR A 82 -1.55 -12.97 1.31
N VAL A 83 -0.49 -13.50 0.70
CA VAL A 83 0.31 -12.80 -0.33
C VAL A 83 -0.57 -12.33 -1.47
N ASN A 84 -1.39 -13.22 -2.04
CA ASN A 84 -2.25 -12.90 -3.17
C ASN A 84 -3.25 -11.78 -2.86
N LEU A 85 -3.89 -11.81 -1.69
CA LEU A 85 -4.79 -10.75 -1.30
C LEU A 85 -4.06 -9.43 -1.04
N GLN A 86 -2.91 -9.49 -0.35
CA GLN A 86 -2.19 -8.31 0.04
C GLN A 86 -1.53 -7.62 -1.17
N THR A 87 -1.07 -8.36 -2.18
CA THR A 87 -0.64 -7.79 -3.47
C THR A 87 -1.78 -7.03 -4.15
N LYS A 88 -3.00 -7.58 -4.16
CA LYS A 88 -4.16 -6.89 -4.76
C LYS A 88 -4.54 -5.63 -3.98
N ARG A 89 -4.46 -5.67 -2.65
CA ARG A 89 -4.74 -4.52 -1.78
C ARG A 89 -3.71 -3.42 -1.94
N ASN A 90 -2.42 -3.74 -1.92
CA ASN A 90 -1.34 -2.75 -2.08
C ASN A 90 -1.46 -2.03 -3.42
N ARG A 91 -1.63 -2.78 -4.53
CA ARG A 91 -1.85 -2.18 -5.86
C ARG A 91 -3.03 -1.22 -5.91
N LEU A 92 -4.12 -1.52 -5.19
CA LEU A 92 -5.27 -0.64 -5.12
C LEU A 92 -4.98 0.59 -4.23
N SER A 93 -4.32 0.39 -3.09
CA SER A 93 -3.93 1.46 -2.16
C SER A 93 -2.97 2.45 -2.82
N ASP A 94 -1.96 1.97 -3.56
CA ASP A 94 -0.96 2.82 -4.22
C ASP A 94 -1.59 3.70 -5.29
N ARG A 95 -2.49 3.14 -6.11
CA ARG A 95 -3.25 3.89 -7.12
C ARG A 95 -4.12 4.98 -6.49
N THR A 96 -4.82 4.65 -5.41
CA THR A 96 -5.68 5.61 -4.71
C THR A 96 -4.86 6.69 -4.01
N THR A 97 -3.77 6.30 -3.36
CA THR A 97 -2.84 7.24 -2.70
C THR A 97 -2.26 8.21 -3.72
N ALA A 98 -1.75 7.71 -4.86
CA ALA A 98 -1.25 8.55 -5.94
C ALA A 98 -2.33 9.52 -6.46
N ALA A 99 -3.55 9.05 -6.69
CA ALA A 99 -4.65 9.89 -7.15
C ALA A 99 -5.05 10.97 -6.12
N VAL A 100 -5.09 10.63 -4.83
CA VAL A 100 -5.36 11.59 -3.75
C VAL A 100 -4.24 12.62 -3.64
N TYR A 101 -2.97 12.22 -3.75
CA TYR A 101 -1.82 13.14 -3.79
C TYR A 101 -1.91 14.10 -4.97
N VAL A 102 -2.25 13.62 -6.17
CA VAL A 102 -2.46 14.49 -7.36
C VAL A 102 -3.57 15.50 -7.09
N LEU A 103 -4.71 15.05 -6.53
CA LEU A 103 -5.83 15.93 -6.20
C LEU A 103 -5.46 16.98 -5.13
N PHE A 104 -4.56 16.65 -4.20
CA PHE A 104 -4.05 17.57 -3.18
C PHE A 104 -3.00 18.55 -3.73
N LEU A 105 -2.20 18.15 -4.71
CA LEU A 105 -1.19 19.01 -5.34
C LEU A 105 -1.78 20.03 -6.31
N LEU A 106 -2.95 19.76 -6.90
CA LEU A 106 -3.65 20.70 -7.78
C LEU A 106 -3.83 22.10 -7.15
N PRO A 107 -4.33 22.26 -5.91
CA PRO A 107 -4.47 23.59 -5.30
C PRO A 107 -3.13 24.29 -5.05
N VAL A 108 -2.07 23.54 -4.71
CA VAL A 108 -0.72 24.12 -4.51
C VAL A 108 -0.15 24.62 -5.83
N GLY A 109 -0.23 23.80 -6.89
CA GLY A 109 0.19 24.18 -8.23
C GLY A 109 -0.61 25.37 -8.78
N PHE A 110 -1.92 25.42 -8.46
CA PHE A 110 -2.77 26.54 -8.81
C PHE A 110 -2.35 27.84 -8.11
N ALA A 111 -2.17 27.81 -6.78
CA ALA A 111 -1.73 28.98 -6.02
C ALA A 111 -0.39 29.53 -6.52
N LEU A 112 0.56 28.65 -6.83
CA LEU A 112 1.85 29.02 -7.40
C LEU A 112 1.70 29.66 -8.77
N SER A 113 0.86 29.09 -9.63
CA SER A 113 0.58 29.64 -10.96
C SER A 113 -0.05 31.04 -10.87
N CYS A 114 -1.00 31.25 -9.95
CA CYS A 114 -1.59 32.55 -9.69
C CYS A 114 -0.58 33.59 -9.21
N ALA A 115 0.33 33.20 -8.30
CA ALA A 115 1.36 34.10 -7.78
C ALA A 115 2.32 34.56 -8.89
N ILE A 116 2.77 33.62 -9.75
CA ILE A 116 3.62 33.93 -10.91
C ILE A 116 2.88 34.86 -11.87
N ALA A 117 1.63 34.54 -12.15
CA ALA A 117 0.80 35.27 -13.11
C ALA A 117 0.49 36.70 -12.62
N ALA A 118 0.25 36.90 -11.31
CA ALA A 118 0.12 38.22 -10.70
C ALA A 118 1.41 39.04 -10.79
N ALA A 119 2.57 38.42 -10.56
CA ALA A 119 3.87 39.08 -10.69
C ALA A 119 4.15 39.53 -12.13
N VAL A 120 3.78 38.71 -13.12
CA VAL A 120 3.91 39.05 -14.55
C VAL A 120 3.02 40.24 -14.94
N VAL A 121 1.76 40.26 -14.48
CA VAL A 121 0.86 41.40 -14.74
C VAL A 121 1.39 42.68 -14.09
N GLN A 122 1.89 42.59 -12.86
CA GLN A 122 2.49 43.74 -12.17
C GLN A 122 3.72 44.28 -12.92
N TYR A 123 4.50 43.39 -13.55
CA TYR A 123 5.68 43.76 -14.32
C TYR A 123 5.36 44.36 -15.70
N LEU A 124 4.39 43.80 -16.42
CA LEU A 124 4.06 44.22 -17.80
C LEU A 124 3.04 45.36 -17.87
N GLY A 125 2.24 45.58 -16.82
CA GLY A 125 1.30 46.70 -16.74
C GLY A 125 0.09 46.60 -17.70
N GLU A 126 -0.14 45.45 -18.34
CA GLU A 126 -1.19 45.28 -19.35
C GLU A 126 -2.51 44.76 -18.75
N TYR A 127 -3.58 45.53 -18.95
CA TYR A 127 -4.92 45.23 -18.42
C TYR A 127 -5.63 44.08 -19.18
N GLU A 128 -5.32 43.86 -20.46
CA GLU A 128 -5.86 42.72 -21.23
C GLU A 128 -5.32 41.37 -20.73
N SER A 129 -4.05 41.34 -20.32
CA SER A 129 -3.45 40.16 -19.69
C SER A 129 -4.13 39.78 -18.37
N PHE A 130 -4.67 40.76 -17.64
CA PHE A 130 -5.34 40.55 -16.36
C PHE A 130 -6.69 39.82 -16.49
N SER A 131 -7.48 40.13 -17.53
CA SER A 131 -8.81 39.51 -17.72
C SER A 131 -8.71 38.02 -18.09
N ILE A 132 -7.74 37.65 -18.92
CA ILE A 132 -7.42 36.25 -19.27
C ILE A 132 -6.97 35.49 -18.01
N LEU A 133 -6.14 36.12 -17.19
CA LEU A 133 -5.65 35.57 -15.94
C LEU A 133 -6.77 35.28 -14.94
N MET A 134 -7.69 36.24 -14.77
CA MET A 134 -8.85 36.08 -13.90
C MET A 134 -9.81 35.01 -14.42
N GLY A 135 -9.98 34.88 -15.74
CA GLY A 135 -10.73 33.77 -16.34
C GLY A 135 -10.14 32.41 -16.00
N LEU A 136 -8.81 32.26 -16.09
CA LEU A 136 -8.10 31.04 -15.70
C LEU A 136 -8.25 30.74 -14.20
N VAL A 137 -8.15 31.77 -13.34
CA VAL A 137 -8.33 31.67 -11.88
C VAL A 137 -9.72 31.17 -11.52
N VAL A 138 -10.77 31.67 -12.18
CA VAL A 138 -12.15 31.24 -11.93
C VAL A 138 -12.34 29.78 -12.37
N LEU A 139 -11.82 29.40 -13.54
CA LEU A 139 -11.99 28.06 -14.09
C LEU A 139 -11.29 26.98 -13.24
N SER A 140 -10.06 27.24 -12.82
CA SER A 140 -9.31 26.36 -11.92
C SER A 140 -9.89 26.32 -10.51
N SER A 141 -10.41 27.44 -9.98
CA SER A 141 -11.11 27.46 -8.69
C SER A 141 -12.36 26.58 -8.73
N ALA A 142 -13.09 26.60 -9.85
CA ALA A 142 -14.21 25.69 -10.05
C ALA A 142 -13.76 24.22 -10.07
N LEU A 143 -12.62 23.88 -10.71
CA LEU A 143 -12.06 22.53 -10.69
C LEU A 143 -11.64 22.08 -9.28
N LEU A 144 -11.09 22.99 -8.47
CA LEU A 144 -10.68 22.70 -7.09
C LEU A 144 -11.87 22.39 -6.16
N LEU A 145 -13.04 23.00 -6.40
CA LEU A 145 -14.26 22.69 -5.64
C LEU A 145 -14.67 21.22 -5.79
N PHE A 146 -14.36 20.59 -6.92
CA PHE A 146 -14.67 19.17 -7.15
C PHE A 146 -13.58 18.22 -6.68
N ALA A 147 -12.34 18.68 -6.49
CA ALA A 147 -11.21 17.82 -6.15
C ALA A 147 -11.36 17.15 -4.77
N GLY A 148 -11.82 17.89 -3.75
CA GLY A 148 -12.06 17.35 -2.41
C GLY A 148 -13.15 16.27 -2.38
N PRO A 149 -14.37 16.54 -2.88
CA PRO A 149 -15.41 15.53 -3.02
C PRO A 149 -14.96 14.32 -3.83
N LEU A 150 -14.22 14.52 -4.92
CA LEU A 150 -13.71 13.42 -5.75
C LEU A 150 -12.71 12.55 -4.98
N ALA A 151 -11.78 13.17 -4.23
CA ALA A 151 -10.82 12.45 -3.38
C ALA A 151 -11.54 11.62 -2.31
N TYR A 152 -12.58 12.19 -1.69
CA TYR A 152 -13.41 11.49 -0.71
C TYR A 152 -14.18 10.31 -1.31
N LEU A 153 -14.82 10.50 -2.47
CA LEU A 153 -15.52 9.42 -3.19
C LEU A 153 -14.56 8.30 -3.58
N LEU A 154 -13.36 8.66 -4.08
CA LEU A 154 -12.33 7.69 -4.45
C LEU A 154 -11.83 6.91 -3.23
N HIS A 155 -11.63 7.60 -2.10
CA HIS A 155 -11.25 6.97 -0.83
C HIS A 155 -12.32 5.96 -0.37
N ARG A 156 -13.60 6.36 -0.34
CA ARG A 156 -14.70 5.47 0.04
C ARG A 156 -14.87 4.28 -0.91
N TYR A 157 -14.78 4.51 -2.21
CA TYR A 157 -14.83 3.46 -3.21
C TYR A 157 -13.71 2.44 -2.99
N THR A 158 -12.51 2.92 -2.68
CA THR A 158 -11.34 2.09 -2.39
C THR A 158 -11.53 1.26 -1.12
N GLU A 159 -11.95 1.87 -0.01
CA GLU A 159 -12.24 1.15 1.24
C GLU A 159 -13.30 0.06 1.02
N SER A 160 -14.38 0.39 0.30
CA SER A 160 -15.44 -0.59 -0.03
C SER A 160 -14.90 -1.75 -0.87
N ARG A 161 -14.08 -1.46 -1.88
CA ARG A 161 -13.48 -2.48 -2.73
C ARG A 161 -12.49 -3.36 -1.97
N MET A 162 -11.69 -2.79 -1.06
CA MET A 162 -10.81 -3.55 -0.16
C MET A 162 -11.60 -4.49 0.74
N ARG A 163 -12.70 -4.01 1.32
CA ARG A 163 -13.60 -4.83 2.14
C ARG A 163 -14.21 -5.98 1.33
N ASN A 164 -14.65 -5.73 0.10
CA ASN A 164 -15.21 -6.77 -0.76
C ASN A 164 -14.17 -7.84 -1.14
N MET A 165 -12.91 -7.43 -1.38
CA MET A 165 -11.82 -8.39 -1.62
C MET A 165 -11.55 -9.26 -0.40
N ASP A 166 -11.62 -8.68 0.81
CA ASP A 166 -11.46 -9.45 2.05
C ASP A 166 -12.60 -10.45 2.26
N LEU A 167 -13.83 -10.04 1.98
CA LEU A 167 -15.00 -10.93 2.07
C LEU A 167 -14.93 -12.05 1.04
N GLU A 168 -14.51 -11.75 -0.19
CA GLU A 168 -14.29 -12.76 -1.22
C GLU A 168 -13.19 -13.75 -0.81
N ALA A 169 -12.12 -13.27 -0.18
CA ALA A 169 -11.05 -14.13 0.33
C ALA A 169 -11.55 -15.01 1.48
N ALA A 170 -12.24 -14.44 2.47
CA ALA A 170 -12.80 -15.18 3.60
C ALA A 170 -13.86 -16.21 3.17
N GLY A 171 -14.62 -15.93 2.10
CA GLY A 171 -15.58 -16.86 1.53
C GLY A 171 -14.95 -18.03 0.77
N LYS A 172 -13.73 -17.86 0.23
CA LYS A 172 -12.99 -18.92 -0.47
C LYS A 172 -12.09 -19.73 0.46
N ASP A 173 -11.58 -19.10 1.51
CA ASP A 173 -10.62 -19.66 2.44
C ASP A 173 -11.06 -19.35 3.88
N THR A 174 -11.60 -20.36 4.55
CA THR A 174 -12.14 -20.21 5.91
C THR A 174 -11.05 -19.98 6.96
N SER A 175 -9.79 -20.35 6.69
CA SER A 175 -8.66 -20.07 7.61
C SER A 175 -8.12 -18.64 7.48
N PHE A 176 -8.59 -17.89 6.48
CA PHE A 176 -8.08 -16.55 6.19
C PHE A 176 -8.30 -15.57 7.34
N VAL A 177 -9.47 -15.60 7.98
CA VAL A 177 -9.80 -14.71 9.10
C VAL A 177 -8.88 -15.00 10.31
N ASP A 178 -8.65 -16.27 10.61
CA ASP A 178 -7.74 -16.67 11.70
C ASP A 178 -6.28 -16.29 11.40
N SER A 179 -5.88 -16.37 10.14
CA SER A 179 -4.56 -15.92 9.68
C SER A 179 -4.40 -14.40 9.84
N LEU A 180 -5.40 -13.61 9.47
CA LEU A 180 -5.42 -12.17 9.75
C LEU A 180 -5.40 -11.87 11.25
N ARG A 181 -6.10 -12.66 12.07
CA ARG A 181 -6.10 -12.49 13.53
C ARG A 181 -4.70 -12.74 14.11
N ARG A 182 -4.02 -13.82 13.70
CA ARG A 182 -2.62 -14.09 14.10
C ARG A 182 -1.68 -12.96 13.72
N VAL A 183 -1.83 -12.42 12.51
CA VAL A 183 -1.04 -11.27 12.05
C VAL A 183 -1.36 -10.00 12.87
N ALA A 184 -2.62 -9.78 13.25
CA ALA A 184 -3.03 -8.66 14.10
C ALA A 184 -2.48 -8.77 15.54
N GLU A 185 -2.38 -9.98 16.06
CA GLU A 185 -1.90 -10.28 17.41
C GLU A 185 -0.37 -10.33 17.51
N ALA A 186 0.35 -10.23 16.39
CA ALA A 186 1.81 -10.24 16.36
C ALA A 186 2.38 -9.15 17.28
N ALA A 187 3.23 -9.56 18.23
CA ALA A 187 3.74 -8.71 19.30
C ALA A 187 4.54 -7.50 18.76
N GLU A 188 5.23 -7.69 17.64
CA GLU A 188 6.08 -6.69 16.95
C GLU A 188 5.29 -5.76 16.01
N ALA A 189 3.98 -5.96 15.83
CA ALA A 189 3.17 -5.08 15.00
C ALA A 189 3.05 -3.68 15.64
N ASP A 190 3.34 -2.63 14.86
CA ASP A 190 3.20 -1.25 15.33
C ASP A 190 1.74 -0.93 15.71
N LYS A 191 1.55 -0.02 16.68
CA LYS A 191 0.24 0.27 17.27
C LYS A 191 -0.81 0.68 16.22
N TYR A 192 -0.39 1.42 15.19
CA TYR A 192 -1.29 1.87 14.14
C TYR A 192 -1.72 0.70 13.25
N LYS A 193 -0.77 -0.10 12.77
CA LYS A 193 -1.05 -1.30 11.96
C LYS A 193 -1.83 -2.36 12.71
N ARG A 194 -1.53 -2.58 13.99
CA ARG A 194 -2.33 -3.45 14.85
C ARG A 194 -3.78 -2.99 14.90
N LYS A 195 -4.03 -1.68 15.12
CA LYS A 195 -5.39 -1.13 15.16
C LYS A 195 -6.11 -1.27 13.82
N GLU A 196 -5.40 -1.06 12.70
CA GLU A 196 -5.92 -1.24 11.34
C GLU A 196 -6.33 -2.70 11.10
N LEU A 197 -5.48 -3.66 11.46
CA LEU A 197 -5.74 -5.10 11.31
C LEU A 197 -6.87 -5.59 12.22
N VAL A 198 -6.92 -5.17 13.48
CA VAL A 198 -8.01 -5.52 14.40
C VAL A 198 -9.35 -4.98 13.89
N LYS A 199 -9.37 -3.74 13.39
CA LYS A 199 -10.58 -3.17 12.76
C LYS A 199 -11.01 -4.00 11.55
N ARG A 200 -10.05 -4.41 10.70
CA ARG A 200 -10.29 -5.25 9.52
C ARG A 200 -10.87 -6.63 9.89
N VAL A 201 -10.29 -7.31 10.88
CA VAL A 201 -10.77 -8.60 11.38
C VAL A 201 -12.21 -8.47 11.89
N LYS A 202 -12.48 -7.47 12.74
CA LYS A 202 -13.82 -7.23 13.27
C LYS A 202 -14.84 -6.97 12.15
N GLN A 203 -14.48 -6.17 11.14
CA GLN A 203 -15.36 -5.90 10.01
C GLN A 203 -15.70 -7.16 9.20
N LEU A 204 -14.75 -8.09 9.07
CA LEU A 204 -14.97 -9.37 8.40
C LEU A 204 -15.89 -10.27 9.23
N GLU A 205 -15.64 -10.38 10.53
CA GLU A 205 -16.47 -11.17 11.44
C GLU A 205 -17.92 -10.66 11.48
N ASP A 206 -18.11 -9.35 11.63
CA ASP A 206 -19.44 -8.72 11.64
C ASP A 206 -20.20 -8.96 10.32
N ALA A 207 -19.48 -8.91 9.19
CA ALA A 207 -20.08 -9.14 7.86
C ALA A 207 -20.41 -10.62 7.62
N LEU A 208 -19.56 -11.55 8.05
CA LEU A 208 -19.81 -12.99 7.96
C LEU A 208 -20.95 -13.43 8.90
N ALA A 209 -21.10 -12.78 10.06
CA ALA A 209 -22.20 -13.01 10.99
C ALA A 209 -23.53 -12.35 10.58
N GLY A 210 -23.54 -11.55 9.51
CA GLY A 210 -24.73 -10.81 9.06
C GLY A 210 -25.16 -9.68 9.99
N ILE A 211 -24.26 -9.21 10.87
CA ILE A 211 -24.55 -8.18 11.88
C ILE A 211 -24.53 -6.77 11.26
N ASN A 212 -23.86 -6.57 10.12
CA ASN A 212 -23.75 -5.29 9.42
C ASN A 212 -23.83 -5.43 7.88
N SER A 213 -24.88 -6.11 7.36
CA SER A 213 -25.17 -6.14 5.91
C SER A 213 -25.98 -4.93 5.46
#